data_AF-A0A1I0XSF3-F1
#
_entry.id   AF-A0A1I0XSF3-F1
#
_cell.length_a   1.000
_cell.length_b   1.000
_cell.length_c   1.000
_cell.angle_alpha   90.00
_cell.angle_beta   90.00
_cell.angle_gamma   90.00
#
_symmetry.space_group_name_H-M   'P 1'
#
loop_
_entity.id
_entity.type
_entity.pdbx_description
1 polymer ?
#
loop_
_entity_poly.entity_id
_entity_poly.type
_entity_poly.pdbx_seq_one_letter_code
_entity_poly.pdbx_strand_id
1 'polypeptide(L)'
;MAEEWDEFSTARTRTEFRYKGMPAGTFYGDVAPTEPGIYQYMPFRSFGHYAMGRAVEAGERPVCAYESPAGTVSFEVTDRHRDGRLDLDNFTFPSGT
;
A
#
# COMPACT_ATOMS: atom_id res chain seq x y z
N MET A 1 31.92 20.30 -9.58
CA MET A 1 31.64 18.90 -9.93
C MET A 1 31.64 18.13 -8.62
N ALA A 2 30.56 18.27 -7.85
CA ALA A 2 30.31 17.49 -6.65
C ALA A 2 29.05 16.71 -6.99
N GLU A 3 29.25 15.45 -7.32
CA GLU A 3 28.24 14.58 -7.91
C GLU A 3 27.10 14.32 -6.92
N GLU A 4 25.90 14.38 -7.47
CA GLU A 4 24.59 14.20 -6.88
C GLU A 4 24.46 12.87 -6.10
N TRP A 5 24.66 12.90 -4.78
CA TRP A 5 24.45 11.73 -3.90
C TRP A 5 23.28 11.93 -2.91
N ASP A 6 22.18 12.56 -3.34
CA ASP A 6 20.95 12.65 -2.54
C ASP A 6 19.69 12.11 -3.25
N GLU A 7 19.81 11.45 -4.41
CA GLU A 7 18.65 10.88 -5.13
C GLU A 7 18.29 9.43 -4.74
N PHE A 8 19.04 8.79 -3.85
CA PHE A 8 18.75 7.43 -3.39
C PHE A 8 18.17 7.34 -1.97
N SER A 9 17.87 8.47 -1.31
CA SER A 9 17.49 8.51 0.11
C SER A 9 15.98 8.61 0.39
N THR A 10 15.10 8.82 -0.60
CA THR A 10 13.67 9.05 -0.29
C THR A 10 12.67 8.44 -1.30
N ALA A 11 13.11 7.54 -2.18
CA ALA A 11 12.19 6.67 -2.89
C ALA A 11 11.85 5.46 -2.00
N ARG A 12 11.18 5.69 -0.86
CA ARG A 12 10.49 4.59 -0.19
C ARG A 12 9.40 4.12 -1.16
N THR A 13 9.75 3.07 -1.89
CA THR A 13 8.98 2.29 -2.86
C THR A 13 7.54 2.75 -3.01
N ARG A 14 7.21 3.32 -4.18
CA ARG A 14 5.85 3.74 -4.60
C ARG A 14 4.78 2.67 -4.38
N THR A 15 5.20 1.42 -4.18
CA THR A 15 4.38 0.22 -4.00
C THR A 15 4.22 -0.23 -2.54
N GLU A 16 4.98 0.33 -1.59
CA GLU A 16 4.77 0.07 -0.15
C GLU A 16 3.47 0.73 0.31
N PHE A 17 2.62 -0.04 0.99
CA PHE A 17 1.41 0.46 1.61
C PHE A 17 1.41 0.24 3.12
N ARG A 18 0.64 1.09 3.79
CA ARG A 18 0.55 1.19 5.24
C ARG A 18 -0.89 1.04 5.70
N TYR A 19 -1.08 0.37 6.82
CA TYR A 19 -2.35 0.33 7.56
C TYR A 19 -2.17 1.05 8.89
N LYS A 20 -3.02 2.05 9.18
CA LYS A 20 -2.90 2.90 10.38
C LYS A 20 -1.48 3.48 10.56
N GLY A 21 -0.87 3.94 9.46
CA GLY A 21 0.49 4.51 9.42
C GLY A 21 1.63 3.48 9.52
N MET A 22 1.34 2.21 9.80
CA MET A 22 2.33 1.15 9.95
C MET A 22 2.50 0.38 8.63
N PRO A 23 3.75 0.08 8.21
CA PRO A 23 4.01 -0.72 7.02
C PRO A 23 3.24 -2.05 7.06
N ALA A 24 2.56 -2.41 5.97
CA ALA A 24 1.77 -3.64 5.89
C ALA A 24 2.22 -4.56 4.74
N GLY A 25 2.78 -4.00 3.67
CA GLY A 25 3.35 -4.79 2.58
C GLY A 25 3.76 -3.91 1.41
N THR A 26 4.18 -4.55 0.35
CA THR A 26 4.49 -3.90 -0.92
C THR A 26 3.87 -4.65 -2.08
N PHE A 27 3.27 -3.95 -3.04
CA PHE A 27 2.74 -4.56 -4.25
C PHE A 27 3.86 -5.04 -5.18
N TYR A 28 3.64 -6.16 -5.89
CA TYR A 28 4.55 -6.57 -6.95
C TYR A 28 4.43 -5.65 -8.16
N GLY A 29 5.55 -5.39 -8.83
CA GLY A 29 5.66 -4.46 -9.96
C GLY A 29 6.32 -3.13 -9.57
N ASP A 30 6.41 -2.21 -10.53
CA ASP A 30 7.07 -0.91 -10.35
C ASP A 30 6.11 0.22 -9.94
N VAL A 31 4.79 -0.02 -10.03
CA VAL A 31 3.75 0.98 -9.82
C VAL A 31 2.66 0.41 -8.90
N ALA A 32 2.20 1.20 -7.94
CA ALA A 32 1.09 0.81 -7.08
C ALA A 32 -0.24 0.77 -7.83
N PRO A 33 -1.19 -0.08 -7.41
CA PRO A 33 -2.55 -0.10 -7.96
C PRO A 33 -3.24 1.26 -7.90
N THR A 34 -3.94 1.63 -8.96
CA THR A 34 -4.75 2.87 -9.05
C THR A 34 -6.20 2.60 -9.39
N GLU A 35 -6.65 1.34 -9.36
CA GLU A 35 -8.01 0.95 -9.66
C GLU A 35 -8.41 -0.25 -8.80
N PRO A 36 -9.72 -0.47 -8.56
CA PRO A 36 -10.20 -1.66 -7.87
C PRO A 36 -9.78 -2.96 -8.57
N GLY A 37 -9.49 -3.99 -7.80
CA GLY A 37 -9.13 -5.30 -8.33
C GLY A 37 -8.22 -6.13 -7.42
N ILE A 38 -7.77 -7.26 -7.97
CA ILE A 38 -6.96 -8.24 -7.24
C ILE A 38 -5.49 -8.07 -7.58
N TYR A 39 -4.67 -7.79 -6.58
CA TYR A 39 -3.24 -7.49 -6.75
C TYR A 39 -2.36 -8.40 -5.91
N GLN A 40 -1.26 -8.85 -6.51
CA GLN A 40 -0.25 -9.60 -5.78
C GLN A 40 0.59 -8.65 -4.92
N TYR A 41 0.93 -9.08 -3.71
CA TYR A 41 1.78 -8.30 -2.81
C TYR A 41 2.72 -9.18 -2.00
N MET A 42 3.81 -8.60 -1.53
CA MET A 42 4.69 -9.18 -0.54
C MET A 42 4.31 -8.65 0.85
N PRO A 43 3.87 -9.53 1.78
CA PRO A 43 3.52 -9.11 3.13
C PRO A 43 4.76 -8.77 3.94
N PHE A 44 4.70 -7.70 4.72
CA PHE A 44 5.74 -7.41 5.70
C PHE A 44 5.49 -8.17 7.00
N ARG A 45 6.57 -8.61 7.65
CA ARG A 45 6.48 -9.21 9.00
C ARG A 45 6.34 -8.10 10.06
N SER A 46 5.26 -7.34 9.98
CA SER A 46 5.03 -6.12 10.74
C SER A 46 3.66 -6.11 11.41
N PHE A 47 3.52 -5.33 12.49
CA PHE A 47 2.24 -5.18 13.17
C PHE A 47 1.13 -4.65 12.24
N GLY A 48 1.48 -3.77 11.30
CA GLY A 48 0.55 -3.26 10.29
C GLY A 48 -0.09 -4.38 9.45
N HIS A 49 0.72 -5.34 8.97
CA HIS A 49 0.23 -6.49 8.21
C HIS A 49 -0.69 -7.39 9.04
N TYR A 50 -0.27 -7.73 10.26
CA TYR A 50 -1.05 -8.58 11.15
C TYR A 50 -2.39 -7.93 11.51
N ALA A 51 -2.38 -6.65 11.89
CA ALA A 51 -3.58 -5.92 12.27
C ALA A 51 -4.55 -5.74 11.09
N MET A 52 -4.03 -5.41 9.90
CA MET A 52 -4.84 -5.35 8.68
C MET A 52 -5.51 -6.70 8.40
N GLY A 53 -4.73 -7.79 8.46
CA GLY A 53 -5.25 -9.14 8.25
C GLY A 53 -6.36 -9.52 9.23
N ARG A 54 -6.21 -9.16 10.51
CA ARG A 54 -7.24 -9.41 11.54
C ARG A 54 -8.52 -8.62 11.29
N ALA A 55 -8.42 -7.38 10.82
CA ALA A 55 -9.58 -6.56 10.46
C ALA A 55 -10.35 -7.20 9.29
N VAL A 56 -9.65 -7.61 8.22
CA VAL A 56 -10.27 -8.33 7.10
C VAL A 56 -10.94 -9.63 7.57
N GLU A 57 -10.25 -10.43 8.41
CA GLU A 57 -10.82 -11.67 8.98
C GLU A 57 -12.07 -11.43 9.86
N ALA A 58 -12.21 -10.24 10.44
CA ALA A 58 -13.39 -9.85 11.20
C ALA A 58 -14.54 -9.34 10.31
N GLY A 59 -14.37 -9.30 8.98
CA GLY A 59 -15.33 -8.77 8.03
C GLY A 59 -15.30 -7.24 7.91
N GLU A 60 -14.27 -6.59 8.46
CA GLU A 60 -14.05 -5.15 8.28
C GLU A 60 -13.38 -4.86 6.93
N ARG A 61 -13.42 -3.59 6.50
CA ARG A 61 -12.76 -3.09 5.29
C ARG A 61 -11.66 -2.10 5.67
N PRO A 62 -10.48 -2.55 6.09
CA PRO A 62 -9.42 -1.66 6.55
C PRO A 62 -8.93 -0.74 5.42
N VAL A 63 -8.91 0.57 5.69
CA VAL A 63 -8.34 1.57 4.79
C VAL A 63 -6.82 1.61 4.93
N CYS A 64 -6.13 1.33 3.83
CA CYS A 64 -4.69 1.41 3.70
C CYS A 64 -4.31 2.59 2.79
N ALA A 65 -3.03 2.97 2.80
CA ALA A 65 -2.53 4.03 1.96
C ALA A 65 -1.09 3.81 1.50
N TYR A 66 -0.75 4.36 0.34
CA TYR A 66 0.62 4.47 -0.16
C TYR A 66 0.93 5.93 -0.57
N GLU A 67 2.20 6.28 -0.56
CA GLU A 67 2.69 7.60 -0.95
C GLU A 67 2.92 7.62 -2.47
N SER A 68 2.35 8.60 -3.16
CA SER A 68 2.61 8.85 -4.59
C SER A 68 3.20 10.25 -4.80
N PRO A 69 3.81 10.56 -5.95
CA PRO A 69 4.27 11.92 -6.26
C PRO A 69 3.17 12.98 -6.21
N ALA A 70 1.91 12.59 -6.44
CA ALA A 70 0.75 13.48 -6.37
C ALA A 70 0.19 13.65 -4.96
N GLY A 71 0.69 12.88 -3.97
CA GLY A 71 0.18 12.83 -2.60
C GLY A 71 -0.22 11.41 -2.18
N THR A 72 -0.82 11.30 -0.99
CA THR A 72 -1.22 10.02 -0.41
C THR A 72 -2.47 9.47 -1.10
N VAL A 73 -2.39 8.24 -1.62
CA VAL A 73 -3.53 7.49 -2.15
C VAL A 73 -4.01 6.52 -1.10
N SER A 74 -5.32 6.50 -0.84
CA SER A 74 -5.94 5.56 0.10
C SER A 74 -6.85 4.57 -0.63
N PHE A 75 -7.03 3.38 -0.08
CA PHE A 75 -7.84 2.31 -0.65
C PHE A 75 -8.33 1.36 0.46
N GLU A 76 -9.44 0.67 0.23
CA GLU A 76 -9.95 -0.39 1.10
C GLU A 76 -9.37 -1.73 0.69
N VAL A 77 -9.02 -2.57 1.66
CA VAL A 77 -8.76 -3.99 1.44
C VAL A 77 -10.03 -4.78 1.75
N THR A 78 -10.64 -5.38 0.74
CA THR A 78 -11.92 -6.11 0.87
C THR A 78 -11.73 -7.58 1.16
N ASP A 79 -10.65 -8.19 0.66
CA ASP A 79 -10.28 -9.58 0.94
C ASP A 79 -8.76 -9.78 0.95
N ARG A 80 -8.32 -10.82 1.65
CA ARG A 80 -6.92 -11.27 1.70
C ARG A 80 -6.84 -12.75 1.36
N HIS A 81 -6.34 -13.03 0.16
CA HIS A 81 -6.16 -14.39 -0.32
C HIS A 81 -4.91 -15.04 0.28
N ARG A 82 -4.99 -16.36 0.52
CA ARG A 82 -3.88 -17.16 1.09
C ARG A 82 -2.66 -17.27 0.17
N ASP A 83 -2.82 -16.96 -1.11
CA ASP A 83 -1.78 -17.01 -2.14
C ASP A 83 -1.01 -15.69 -2.30
N GLY A 84 -1.16 -14.75 -1.36
CA GLY A 84 -0.44 -13.48 -1.39
C GLY A 84 -1.05 -12.46 -2.33
N ARG A 85 -2.38 -12.49 -2.49
CA ARG A 85 -3.15 -11.46 -3.21
C ARG A 85 -4.10 -10.71 -2.27
N LEU A 86 -4.35 -9.45 -2.58
CA LEU A 86 -5.37 -8.61 -1.93
C LEU A 86 -6.41 -8.20 -2.96
N ASP A 87 -7.68 -8.20 -2.55
CA ASP A 87 -8.74 -7.51 -3.28
C ASP A 87 -8.86 -6.08 -2.74
N LEU A 88 -8.84 -5.11 -3.64
CA LEU A 88 -8.76 -3.69 -3.34
C LEU A 88 -9.96 -2.95 -3.95
N ASP A 89 -10.49 -1.98 -3.22
CA ASP A 89 -11.62 -1.16 -3.68
C ASP A 89 -11.55 0.27 -3.11
N ASN A 90 -12.49 1.13 -3.49
CA ASN A 90 -12.72 2.46 -2.90
C ASN A 90 -11.47 3.36 -2.86
N PHE A 91 -10.76 3.45 -3.99
CA PHE A 91 -9.59 4.31 -4.12
C PHE A 91 -9.95 5.79 -3.97
N THR A 92 -9.22 6.48 -3.11
CA THR A 92 -9.27 7.92 -2.92
C THR A 92 -7.91 8.52 -3.27
N PHE A 93 -7.91 9.41 -4.27
CA PHE A 93 -6.72 10.07 -4.77
C PHE A 93 -6.56 11.45 -4.13
N PRO A 94 -5.31 11.94 -3.99
CA PRO A 94 -5.08 13.31 -3.57
C PRO A 94 -5.73 14.27 -4.58
N SER A 95 -6.65 15.10 -4.09
CA SER A 95 -7.23 16.18 -4.90
C SER A 95 -6.15 17.23 -5.15
N GLY A 96 -5.72 17.39 -6.40
CA GLY A 96 -4.80 18.47 -6.77
C GLY A 96 -5.38 19.83 -6.37
N THR A 97 -4.59 20.65 -5.67
CA THR A 97 -4.89 22.07 -5.45
C THR A 97 -4.19 22.91 -6.51
#